data_AF-A0A024GNZ5-F1
#
_entry.id   AF-A0A024GNZ5-F1
#
_cell.length_a   1.000
_cell.length_b   1.000
_cell.length_c   1.000
_cell.angle_alpha   90.00
_cell.angle_beta   90.00
_cell.angle_gamma   90.00
#
_symmetry.space_group_name_H-M   'P 1'
#
loop_
_entity.id
_entity.type
_entity.pdbx_description
1 polymer ?
#
loop_
_entity_poly.entity_id
_entity_poly.type
_entity_poly.pdbx_seq_one_letter_code
_entity_poly.pdbx_strand_id
1 'polypeptide(L)'
;MFPLRLDRVKRKTSEVETNMWTEEGAPKLPRSLQIARSVPNLNTINSDIEGTTAPTLRRSNSALSTSSTNNLDIFARYRMCFIGLILLVVLILSLVSSSYFSFSSAQKSPPFRSNNGTYTDNNTPNNGVPSIPSAAAAPSARSRIPPVLPYGLTRPDSIGVVLVADLDKKSRDIKSERLQFISYLQHAAIKITKTAQSIPPSTSSPEKKFPGVDTYAVTWGAKYKFSTAMNEAGRGCELSELVWFDHKLLTFDDRTGIMFEIKGFDGRKDVQLIPRSIVMERDGLSSKGQKHEWATVKDGELYMGSIGKEFTDSKGNILGNGFQWIAIMEKNGNIRHEDWTGNYELIRKALGSEYPGYVVHEAVEWSNVHRRWFLLPRRVSTEAYTEGEDELRGSNKMVIASEDFSSIEIVQIGVLTPSRGFSSFKFLPRTDDSIIMAVKSEEIEKDDFQNSYLTIFDLSGNVLLPETQVPGNHKYEGVAYTYDWVAVNRRNV
;
A
#
# COMPACT_ATOMS: atom_id res chain seq x y z
N MET A 1 -0.29 -10.79 58.68
CA MET A 1 -0.76 -12.12 58.24
C MET A 1 -0.84 -12.10 56.72
N PHE A 2 -0.19 -13.07 56.06
CA PHE A 2 0.10 -13.12 54.63
C PHE A 2 -1.13 -13.01 53.69
N PRO A 3 -1.00 -12.39 52.50
CA PRO A 3 -1.96 -12.53 51.41
C PRO A 3 -1.69 -13.80 50.58
N LEU A 4 -2.76 -14.51 50.23
CA LEU A 4 -2.71 -15.68 49.36
C LEU A 4 -2.55 -15.27 47.88
N ARG A 5 -1.61 -15.98 47.25
CA ARG A 5 -1.09 -15.89 45.89
C ARG A 5 -2.10 -16.46 44.90
N LEU A 6 -2.44 -15.73 43.85
CA LEU A 6 -3.13 -16.26 42.66
C LEU A 6 -2.13 -16.26 41.50
N ASP A 7 -1.60 -17.46 41.21
CA ASP A 7 -0.68 -17.69 40.12
C ASP A 7 -1.37 -17.57 38.76
N ARG A 8 -0.71 -16.83 37.88
CA ARG A 8 -1.10 -16.52 36.51
C ARG A 8 -0.72 -17.69 35.61
N VAL A 9 -1.70 -18.48 35.18
CA VAL A 9 -1.49 -19.52 34.16
C VAL A 9 -1.22 -18.84 32.81
N LYS A 10 0.02 -18.91 32.33
CA LYS A 10 0.39 -18.61 30.94
C LYS A 10 -0.23 -19.68 30.04
N ARG A 11 -1.14 -19.30 29.15
CA ARG A 11 -1.49 -20.14 27.98
C ARG A 11 -0.56 -19.81 26.83
N LYS A 12 0.22 -20.83 26.46
CA LYS A 12 0.89 -21.00 25.18
C LYS A 12 -0.20 -21.17 24.12
N THR A 13 -0.26 -20.30 23.11
CA THR A 13 -0.98 -20.58 21.87
C THR A 13 0.07 -20.95 20.83
N SER A 14 0.05 -22.22 20.46
CA SER A 14 0.80 -22.81 19.36
C SER A 14 0.23 -22.36 18.02
N GLU A 15 1.13 -22.11 17.08
CA GLU A 15 0.93 -22.12 15.63
C GLU A 15 0.10 -23.33 15.20
N VAL A 16 -0.88 -23.15 14.31
CA VAL A 16 -1.25 -24.06 13.20
C VAL A 16 -2.13 -23.28 12.19
N GLU A 17 -1.59 -23.17 10.97
CA GLU A 17 -2.24 -23.10 9.65
C GLU A 17 -3.11 -21.89 9.23
N THR A 18 -2.46 -20.95 8.56
CA THR A 18 -3.02 -20.23 7.40
C THR A 18 -2.72 -21.03 6.13
N ASN A 19 -3.76 -21.58 5.50
CA ASN A 19 -3.78 -21.92 4.08
C ASN A 19 -5.24 -21.95 3.65
N MET A 20 -5.73 -20.84 3.10
CA MET A 20 -6.93 -20.86 2.27
C MET A 20 -6.65 -20.04 1.01
N TRP A 21 -7.07 -20.62 -0.11
CA TRP A 21 -7.00 -20.18 -1.51
C TRP A 21 -5.80 -20.70 -2.32
N THR A 22 -5.98 -21.89 -2.90
CA THR A 22 -5.54 -22.20 -4.26
C THR A 22 -6.79 -22.33 -5.13
N GLU A 23 -6.76 -21.79 -6.34
CA GLU A 23 -7.84 -21.93 -7.32
C GLU A 23 -8.09 -23.41 -7.66
N GLU A 24 -9.24 -23.94 -7.24
CA GLU A 24 -10.08 -24.91 -7.95
C GLU A 24 -11.30 -25.23 -7.07
N GLY A 25 -12.49 -24.87 -7.55
CA GLY A 25 -13.74 -25.05 -6.83
C GLY A 25 -14.26 -26.49 -6.86
N ALA A 26 -14.19 -27.19 -5.73
CA ALA A 26 -15.17 -28.21 -5.30
C ALA A 26 -14.92 -28.63 -3.83
N PRO A 27 -15.97 -28.85 -2.99
CA PRO A 27 -15.77 -29.23 -1.59
C PRO A 27 -15.38 -30.72 -1.45
N LYS A 28 -14.30 -31.01 -0.72
CA LYS A 28 -13.88 -32.38 -0.37
C LYS A 28 -14.72 -32.93 0.79
N LEU A 29 -15.34 -34.10 0.58
CA LEU A 29 -15.97 -34.93 1.63
C LEU A 29 -14.90 -35.59 2.55
N PRO A 30 -15.25 -35.96 3.80
CA PRO A 30 -14.30 -36.47 4.79
C PRO A 30 -13.70 -37.83 4.42
N ARG A 31 -12.41 -38.03 4.77
CA ARG A 31 -11.67 -39.29 4.64
C ARG A 31 -12.23 -40.37 5.57
N SER A 32 -13.24 -41.10 5.10
CA SER A 32 -13.57 -42.43 5.59
C SER A 32 -14.41 -43.16 4.55
N LEU A 33 -13.76 -43.68 3.49
CA LEU A 33 -14.22 -44.76 2.58
C LEU A 33 -13.40 -44.69 1.28
N GLN A 34 -12.31 -45.46 1.19
CA GLN A 34 -11.84 -46.00 -0.09
C GLN A 34 -11.31 -47.41 0.16
N ILE A 35 -12.05 -48.40 -0.34
CA ILE A 35 -11.67 -49.81 -0.43
C ILE A 35 -11.42 -50.12 -1.92
N ALA A 36 -10.23 -50.68 -2.17
CA ALA A 36 -9.80 -51.59 -3.25
C ALA A 36 -10.10 -51.28 -4.74
N ARG A 37 -9.03 -51.29 -5.55
CA ARG A 37 -8.71 -52.27 -6.63
C ARG A 37 -7.39 -51.87 -7.35
N SER A 38 -6.34 -52.71 -7.30
CA SER A 38 -5.84 -53.61 -8.39
C SER A 38 -4.81 -52.89 -9.31
N VAL A 39 -3.61 -53.35 -9.71
CA VAL A 39 -2.99 -54.64 -10.15
C VAL A 39 -1.43 -54.42 -10.19
N PRO A 40 -0.57 -55.47 -10.21
CA PRO A 40 0.83 -55.40 -9.79
C PRO A 40 1.85 -55.23 -10.93
N ASN A 41 3.10 -54.90 -10.56
CA ASN A 41 4.27 -55.06 -11.42
C ASN A 41 5.27 -56.05 -10.82
N LEU A 42 5.64 -57.02 -11.66
CA LEU A 42 6.63 -58.06 -11.45
C LEU A 42 8.04 -57.54 -11.78
N ASN A 43 9.03 -58.32 -11.32
CA ASN A 43 10.45 -58.40 -11.69
C ASN A 43 11.45 -57.66 -10.81
N THR A 44 12.08 -58.42 -9.89
CA THR A 44 13.52 -58.74 -10.01
C THR A 44 13.88 -59.95 -9.13
N ILE A 45 14.83 -60.74 -9.62
CA ILE A 45 15.28 -62.06 -9.16
C ILE A 45 16.70 -61.93 -8.53
N ASN A 46 17.08 -62.94 -7.72
CA ASN A 46 18.41 -63.34 -7.18
C ASN A 46 18.65 -62.99 -5.69
N SER A 47 18.59 -64.00 -4.78
CA SER A 47 19.66 -64.93 -4.32
C SER A 47 20.48 -64.26 -3.19
N ASP A 48 20.77 -64.80 -2.01
CA ASP A 48 21.00 -66.16 -1.52
C ASP A 48 21.18 -66.09 0.04
N ILE A 49 20.91 -67.20 0.77
CA ILE A 49 21.70 -67.78 1.92
C ILE A 49 21.86 -66.90 3.21
N GLU A 50 21.66 -67.29 4.49
CA GLU A 50 21.76 -68.53 5.27
C GLU A 50 21.05 -68.37 6.66
N GLY A 51 20.94 -69.48 7.43
CA GLY A 51 20.19 -69.66 8.69
C GLY A 51 20.56 -68.75 9.89
N THR A 52 19.90 -68.82 11.06
CA THR A 52 19.85 -70.01 11.94
C THR A 52 18.88 -69.81 13.12
N THR A 53 18.38 -70.93 13.68
CA THR A 53 17.90 -71.19 15.06
C THR A 53 16.54 -70.67 15.57
N ALA A 54 15.69 -71.63 15.95
CA ALA A 54 14.61 -71.51 16.96
C ALA A 54 15.18 -71.75 18.38
N PRO A 55 14.48 -71.43 19.50
CA PRO A 55 13.40 -72.33 19.97
C PRO A 55 12.19 -71.64 20.66
N THR A 56 11.15 -72.46 20.82
CA THR A 56 9.87 -72.30 21.53
C THR A 56 9.97 -71.97 23.03
N LEU A 57 9.05 -71.16 23.58
CA LEU A 57 8.11 -71.54 24.66
C LEU A 57 7.24 -70.39 25.22
N ARG A 58 6.04 -70.80 25.67
CA ARG A 58 5.15 -70.24 26.71
C ARG A 58 4.10 -69.17 26.35
N ARG A 59 2.92 -69.75 26.12
CA ARG A 59 1.56 -69.31 26.46
C ARG A 59 1.46 -68.82 27.93
N SER A 60 0.88 -67.65 28.13
CA SER A 60 0.15 -67.29 29.36
C SER A 60 -1.09 -66.47 28.98
N ASN A 61 -2.24 -66.97 29.44
CA ASN A 61 -3.52 -66.27 29.43
C ASN A 61 -3.57 -65.32 30.63
N SER A 62 -4.03 -64.10 30.43
CA SER A 62 -4.69 -63.31 31.48
C SER A 62 -5.98 -62.72 30.92
N ALA A 63 -7.08 -63.10 31.57
CA ALA A 63 -8.40 -62.54 31.36
C ALA A 63 -8.48 -61.15 31.97
N LEU A 64 -9.19 -60.23 31.31
CA LEU A 64 -9.79 -59.08 31.97
C LEU A 64 -11.18 -58.82 31.38
N SER A 65 -12.18 -59.02 32.22
CA SER A 65 -13.57 -58.62 31.96
C SER A 65 -13.65 -57.11 31.83
N THR A 66 -14.39 -56.61 30.84
CA THR A 66 -14.91 -55.24 30.86
C THR A 66 -16.41 -55.26 30.67
N SER A 67 -17.11 -54.82 31.71
CA SER A 67 -18.49 -54.36 31.70
C SER A 67 -18.54 -52.96 31.08
N SER A 68 -19.37 -52.75 30.06
CA SER A 68 -19.58 -51.40 29.49
C SER A 68 -20.99 -51.20 28.91
N THR A 69 -22.03 -51.43 29.72
CA THR A 69 -23.42 -51.12 29.32
C THR A 69 -23.83 -49.66 29.55
N ASN A 70 -22.94 -48.77 30.01
CA ASN A 70 -23.32 -47.39 30.38
C ASN A 70 -22.96 -46.29 29.35
N ASN A 71 -22.17 -46.58 28.32
CA ASN A 71 -21.73 -45.54 27.36
C ASN A 71 -22.66 -45.36 26.16
N LEU A 72 -23.43 -46.38 25.76
CA LEU A 72 -24.34 -46.28 24.61
C LEU A 72 -25.57 -45.38 24.88
N ASP A 73 -26.04 -45.31 26.12
CA ASP A 73 -27.26 -44.55 26.48
C ASP A 73 -27.00 -43.04 26.61
N ILE A 74 -25.75 -42.64 26.90
CA ILE A 74 -25.33 -41.24 27.00
C ILE A 74 -25.23 -40.60 25.62
N PHE A 75 -24.63 -41.29 24.63
CA PHE A 75 -24.51 -40.78 23.27
C PHE A 75 -25.86 -40.62 22.55
N ALA A 76 -26.84 -41.48 22.86
CA ALA A 76 -28.21 -41.36 22.32
C ALA A 76 -28.93 -40.10 22.83
N ARG A 77 -28.77 -39.76 24.13
CA ARG A 77 -29.39 -38.57 24.73
C ARG A 77 -28.82 -37.27 24.18
N TYR A 78 -27.51 -37.19 23.96
CA TYR A 78 -26.89 -35.99 23.36
C TYR A 78 -27.28 -35.79 21.89
N ARG A 79 -27.46 -36.86 21.11
CA ARG A 79 -27.97 -36.77 19.73
C ARG A 79 -29.39 -36.23 19.66
N MET A 80 -30.27 -36.65 20.57
CA MET A 80 -31.66 -36.17 20.61
C MET A 80 -31.76 -34.70 21.02
N CYS A 81 -30.94 -34.25 21.99
CA CYS A 81 -30.87 -32.82 22.35
C CYS A 81 -30.33 -31.96 21.21
N PHE A 82 -29.33 -32.45 20.47
CA PHE A 82 -28.75 -31.72 19.33
C PHE A 82 -29.72 -31.59 18.16
N ILE A 83 -30.48 -32.66 17.85
CA ILE A 83 -31.54 -32.61 16.84
C ILE A 83 -32.66 -31.65 17.26
N GLY A 84 -33.05 -31.67 18.54
CA GLY A 84 -34.03 -30.73 19.08
C GLY A 84 -33.59 -29.27 18.96
N LEU A 85 -32.31 -28.98 19.21
CA LEU A 85 -31.74 -27.64 19.07
C LEU A 85 -31.78 -27.15 17.61
N ILE A 86 -31.44 -28.02 16.65
CA ILE A 86 -31.49 -27.68 15.22
C ILE A 86 -32.93 -27.38 14.79
N LEU A 87 -33.90 -28.21 15.21
CA LEU A 87 -35.31 -27.99 14.87
C LEU A 87 -35.85 -26.69 15.49
N LEU A 88 -35.41 -26.32 16.69
CA LEU A 88 -35.77 -25.05 17.33
C LEU A 88 -35.22 -23.85 16.55
N VAL A 89 -33.96 -23.91 16.10
CA VAL A 89 -33.34 -22.83 15.30
C VAL A 89 -34.05 -22.68 13.96
N VAL A 90 -34.39 -23.79 13.29
CA VAL A 90 -35.17 -23.75 12.03
C VAL A 90 -36.57 -23.16 12.25
N LEU A 91 -37.24 -23.52 13.35
CA LEU A 91 -38.55 -22.95 13.70
C LEU A 91 -38.46 -21.44 13.92
N ILE A 92 -37.47 -20.97 14.68
CA ILE A 92 -37.25 -19.53 14.93
C ILE A 92 -36.99 -18.79 13.60
N LEU A 93 -36.13 -19.33 12.73
CA LEU A 93 -35.85 -18.73 11.42
C LEU A 93 -37.10 -18.68 10.53
N SER A 94 -37.96 -19.71 10.57
CA SER A 94 -39.22 -19.73 9.81
C SER A 94 -40.29 -18.75 10.35
N LEU A 95 -40.30 -18.47 11.66
CA LEU A 95 -41.18 -17.47 12.26
C LEU A 95 -40.70 -16.04 11.97
N VAL A 96 -39.38 -15.82 11.92
CA VAL A 96 -38.79 -14.52 11.56
C VAL A 96 -39.01 -14.21 10.07
N SER A 97 -38.89 -15.20 9.17
CA SER A 97 -39.14 -14.98 7.74
C SER A 97 -40.62 -14.71 7.43
N SER A 98 -41.55 -15.34 8.15
CA SER A 98 -43.00 -15.10 8.01
C SER A 98 -43.40 -13.68 8.48
N SER A 99 -42.65 -13.11 9.42
CA SER A 99 -42.85 -11.75 9.93
C SER A 99 -42.31 -10.68 8.96
N TYR A 100 -41.25 -10.99 8.21
CA TYR A 100 -40.69 -10.09 7.20
C TYR A 100 -41.53 -10.00 5.91
N PHE A 101 -42.20 -11.08 5.51
CA PHE A 101 -43.06 -11.06 4.31
C PHE A 101 -44.40 -10.34 4.51
N SER A 102 -44.89 -10.23 5.75
CA SER A 102 -46.15 -9.51 6.03
C SER A 102 -45.98 -7.99 6.16
N PHE A 103 -44.75 -7.46 6.25
CA PHE A 103 -44.49 -6.03 6.43
C PHE A 103 -44.04 -5.29 5.15
N SER A 104 -43.74 -6.02 4.06
CA SER A 104 -43.24 -5.41 2.82
C SER A 104 -44.32 -5.08 1.77
N SER A 105 -45.60 -5.42 2.01
CA SER A 105 -46.71 -5.18 1.06
C SER A 105 -47.48 -3.86 1.27
N ALA A 106 -46.88 -2.85 1.90
CA ALA A 106 -47.57 -1.58 2.15
C ALA A 106 -46.66 -0.35 1.96
N GLN A 107 -46.20 -0.09 0.73
CA GLN A 107 -45.90 1.28 0.30
C GLN A 107 -46.40 1.54 -1.13
N LYS A 108 -47.40 2.43 -1.21
CA LYS A 108 -48.03 2.93 -2.43
C LYS A 108 -47.04 3.81 -3.20
N SER A 109 -46.82 3.49 -4.48
CA SER A 109 -46.19 4.38 -5.45
C SER A 109 -47.20 5.43 -5.95
N PRO A 110 -46.83 6.70 -6.18
CA PRO A 110 -47.70 7.68 -6.82
C PRO A 110 -47.80 7.42 -8.35
N PRO A 111 -48.90 7.84 -9.01
CA PRO A 111 -49.17 7.43 -10.38
C PRO A 111 -48.31 8.20 -11.39
N PHE A 112 -47.77 7.43 -12.33
CA PHE A 112 -47.12 7.87 -13.56
C PHE A 112 -48.17 8.50 -14.49
N ARG A 113 -47.98 9.76 -14.90
CA ARG A 113 -48.88 10.46 -15.82
C ARG A 113 -48.31 10.37 -17.23
N SER A 114 -48.95 9.58 -18.08
CA SER A 114 -48.65 9.52 -19.52
C SER A 114 -49.20 10.76 -20.21
N ASN A 115 -48.38 11.42 -21.04
CA ASN A 115 -48.89 12.26 -22.12
C ASN A 115 -48.30 11.75 -23.44
N ASN A 116 -49.16 11.09 -24.21
CA ASN A 116 -49.02 10.95 -25.66
C ASN A 116 -49.27 12.32 -26.30
N GLY A 117 -48.44 12.70 -27.28
CA GLY A 117 -48.63 13.93 -28.04
C GLY A 117 -47.60 14.11 -29.16
N THR A 118 -47.74 13.32 -30.21
CA THR A 118 -47.53 13.63 -31.65
C THR A 118 -46.40 14.57 -32.06
N TYR A 119 -45.47 13.99 -32.84
CA TYR A 119 -44.62 14.64 -33.83
C TYR A 119 -45.42 15.44 -34.87
N THR A 120 -45.01 16.69 -35.14
CA THR A 120 -45.07 17.31 -36.48
C THR A 120 -43.91 18.30 -36.61
N ASP A 121 -43.12 18.12 -37.68
CA ASP A 121 -42.15 19.08 -38.22
C ASP A 121 -42.80 20.40 -38.62
N ASN A 122 -42.05 21.52 -38.51
CA ASN A 122 -41.89 22.50 -39.59
C ASN A 122 -40.83 23.58 -39.29
N ASN A 123 -40.14 23.96 -40.37
CA ASN A 123 -39.02 24.89 -40.48
C ASN A 123 -39.41 26.40 -40.42
N THR A 124 -38.49 27.19 -39.82
CA THR A 124 -38.05 28.59 -40.11
C THR A 124 -39.03 29.80 -39.97
N PRO A 125 -38.55 31.08 -39.99
CA PRO A 125 -37.67 31.75 -39.00
C PRO A 125 -38.16 33.16 -38.57
N ASN A 126 -37.41 33.80 -37.65
CA ASN A 126 -37.25 35.26 -37.41
C ASN A 126 -38.12 36.04 -36.38
N ASN A 127 -37.37 36.84 -35.60
CA ASN A 127 -37.65 38.13 -34.94
C ASN A 127 -38.72 38.25 -33.83
N GLY A 128 -38.25 38.69 -32.64
CA GLY A 128 -39.10 39.35 -31.65
C GLY A 128 -38.53 39.33 -30.23
N VAL A 129 -37.71 40.33 -29.88
CA VAL A 129 -37.43 40.69 -28.48
C VAL A 129 -38.70 41.33 -27.87
N PRO A 130 -39.05 41.00 -26.63
CA PRO A 130 -39.21 42.07 -25.64
C PRO A 130 -38.50 41.77 -24.30
N SER A 131 -37.90 42.84 -23.79
CA SER A 131 -37.26 43.03 -22.48
C SER A 131 -38.16 42.72 -21.28
N ILE A 132 -37.59 42.07 -20.26
CA ILE A 132 -38.13 42.01 -18.89
C ILE A 132 -37.11 42.63 -17.92
N PRO A 133 -37.54 43.40 -16.89
CA PRO A 133 -36.65 44.24 -16.09
C PRO A 133 -35.84 43.49 -15.03
N SER A 134 -34.70 44.09 -14.72
CA SER A 134 -33.74 43.74 -13.67
C SER A 134 -34.37 43.61 -12.28
N ALA A 135 -34.16 42.45 -11.64
CA ALA A 135 -34.26 42.31 -10.19
C ALA A 135 -32.86 41.93 -9.67
N ALA A 136 -32.33 42.79 -8.81
CA ALA A 136 -31.02 42.69 -8.22
C ALA A 136 -30.83 41.39 -7.43
N ALA A 137 -29.90 40.54 -7.89
CA ALA A 137 -29.32 39.47 -7.09
C ALA A 137 -28.00 39.97 -6.50
N ALA A 138 -27.91 39.92 -5.17
CA ALA A 138 -26.73 40.23 -4.39
C ALA A 138 -25.50 39.45 -4.89
N PRO A 139 -24.28 40.03 -4.87
CA PRO A 139 -23.10 39.33 -5.31
C PRO A 139 -22.82 38.15 -4.38
N SER A 140 -22.94 36.94 -4.92
CA SER A 140 -22.41 35.74 -4.27
C SER A 140 -20.93 35.97 -3.99
N ALA A 141 -20.52 35.62 -2.77
CA ALA A 141 -19.13 35.65 -2.35
C ALA A 141 -18.31 34.72 -3.24
N ARG A 142 -17.78 35.26 -4.35
CA ARG A 142 -16.68 34.65 -5.09
C ARG A 142 -15.58 34.41 -4.07
N SER A 143 -15.31 33.13 -3.82
CA SER A 143 -14.06 32.66 -3.24
C SER A 143 -12.93 33.42 -3.93
N ARG A 144 -12.32 34.36 -3.21
CA ARG A 144 -11.13 35.08 -3.68
C ARG A 144 -10.00 34.07 -3.69
N ILE A 145 -9.85 33.35 -4.80
CA ILE A 145 -8.58 32.74 -5.14
C ILE A 145 -7.59 33.91 -5.23
N PRO A 146 -6.54 33.96 -4.39
CA PRO A 146 -5.56 35.03 -4.49
C PRO A 146 -4.93 35.01 -5.89
N PRO A 147 -4.60 36.18 -6.47
CA PRO A 147 -4.02 36.26 -7.79
C PRO A 147 -2.70 35.49 -7.81
N VAL A 148 -2.54 34.66 -8.85
CA VAL A 148 -1.30 33.93 -9.16
C VAL A 148 -0.19 34.96 -9.38
N LEU A 149 0.88 34.92 -8.59
CA LEU A 149 2.07 35.72 -8.83
C LEU A 149 2.90 35.06 -9.96
N PRO A 150 3.18 35.77 -11.07
CA PRO A 150 3.94 35.24 -12.20
C PRO A 150 5.45 35.17 -11.89
N TYR A 151 6.18 34.42 -12.73
CA TYR A 151 7.64 34.31 -12.85
C TYR A 151 8.49 35.31 -12.03
N GLY A 152 9.35 34.79 -11.15
CA GLY A 152 10.28 35.59 -10.33
C GLY A 152 10.38 35.19 -8.86
N LEU A 153 9.60 34.21 -8.39
CA LEU A 153 9.66 33.78 -6.99
C LEU A 153 10.97 33.04 -6.69
N THR A 154 11.84 33.70 -5.93
CA THR A 154 12.96 33.08 -5.24
C THR A 154 12.48 31.85 -4.47
N ARG A 155 13.26 30.75 -4.47
CA ARG A 155 12.97 29.58 -3.62
C ARG A 155 12.76 30.06 -2.19
N PRO A 156 11.63 29.71 -1.54
CA PRO A 156 11.37 30.16 -0.18
C PRO A 156 12.43 29.57 0.76
N ASP A 157 12.78 30.31 1.81
CA ASP A 157 13.75 29.85 2.82
C ASP A 157 13.15 28.79 3.76
N SER A 158 11.87 28.46 3.58
CA SER A 158 11.17 27.39 4.29
C SER A 158 10.10 26.75 3.41
N ILE A 159 10.04 25.43 3.37
CA ILE A 159 9.06 24.65 2.60
C ILE A 159 8.34 23.68 3.54
N GLY A 160 7.01 23.76 3.58
CA GLY A 160 6.18 22.83 4.35
C GLY A 160 6.11 21.45 3.69
N VAL A 161 6.17 20.41 4.51
CA VAL A 161 6.17 19.00 4.11
C VAL A 161 5.19 18.23 4.99
N VAL A 162 4.55 17.22 4.42
CA VAL A 162 3.76 16.21 5.14
C VAL A 162 4.25 14.82 4.77
N LEU A 163 4.22 13.93 5.77
CA LEU A 163 4.53 12.52 5.63
C LEU A 163 3.32 11.70 6.08
N VAL A 164 2.97 10.67 5.32
CA VAL A 164 1.89 9.73 5.67
C VAL A 164 2.48 8.41 6.18
N ALA A 165 1.88 7.89 7.25
CA ALA A 165 2.33 6.65 7.88
C ALA A 165 1.63 5.42 7.30
N ASP A 166 2.40 4.37 7.06
CA ASP A 166 1.89 3.01 7.03
C ASP A 166 2.07 2.39 8.42
N LEU A 167 1.01 1.79 8.94
CA LEU A 167 1.00 1.11 10.24
C LEU A 167 0.86 -0.41 10.07
N ASP A 168 0.92 -0.91 8.85
CA ASP A 168 0.68 -2.30 8.49
C ASP A 168 -0.62 -2.80 9.13
N LYS A 169 -0.59 -4.02 9.70
CA LYS A 169 -1.69 -4.60 10.48
C LYS A 169 -2.09 -3.77 11.72
N LYS A 170 -1.21 -2.89 12.22
CA LYS A 170 -1.50 -2.01 13.38
C LYS A 170 -2.36 -0.80 12.99
N SER A 171 -2.67 -0.61 11.71
CA SER A 171 -3.69 0.34 11.24
C SER A 171 -5.07 0.04 11.83
N ARG A 172 -5.38 -1.21 12.15
CA ARG A 172 -6.64 -1.61 12.79
C ARG A 172 -6.84 -0.89 14.14
N ASP A 173 -7.86 -0.05 14.25
CA ASP A 173 -8.20 0.58 15.54
C ASP A 173 -8.93 -0.41 16.45
N ILE A 174 -8.16 -1.16 17.24
CA ILE A 174 -8.66 -2.16 18.19
C ILE A 174 -9.53 -1.57 19.30
N LYS A 175 -9.51 -0.23 19.50
CA LYS A 175 -10.36 0.46 20.49
C LYS A 175 -11.72 0.84 19.91
N SER A 176 -11.87 0.80 18.59
CA SER A 176 -13.14 1.10 17.92
C SER A 176 -14.03 -0.13 17.89
N GLU A 177 -15.29 0.02 18.31
CA GLU A 177 -16.32 -1.01 18.15
C GLU A 177 -16.68 -1.25 16.68
N ARG A 178 -16.39 -0.27 15.81
CA ARG A 178 -16.60 -0.37 14.36
C ARG A 178 -15.35 -0.86 13.67
N LEU A 179 -15.53 -1.39 12.46
CA LEU A 179 -14.40 -1.76 11.61
C LEU A 179 -13.72 -0.48 11.07
N GLN A 180 -12.83 0.13 11.86
CA GLN A 180 -12.04 1.30 11.50
C GLN A 180 -10.53 1.02 11.42
N PHE A 181 -9.87 1.75 10.52
CA PHE A 181 -8.45 1.72 10.26
C PHE A 181 -7.89 3.14 10.31
N ILE A 182 -6.69 3.30 10.88
CA ILE A 182 -6.09 4.59 11.21
C ILE A 182 -4.72 4.73 10.54
N SER A 183 -4.34 5.97 10.29
CA SER A 183 -2.98 6.36 9.93
C SER A 183 -2.67 7.74 10.54
N TYR A 184 -1.44 8.21 10.36
CA TYR A 184 -0.95 9.49 10.84
C TYR A 184 -0.39 10.34 9.71
N LEU A 185 -0.66 11.65 9.79
CA LEU A 185 -0.04 12.66 8.94
C LEU A 185 0.93 13.50 9.79
N GLN A 186 2.23 13.36 9.55
CA GLN A 186 3.27 14.09 10.24
C GLN A 186 3.68 15.32 9.44
N HIS A 187 3.58 16.50 10.03
CA HIS A 187 4.03 17.74 9.40
C HIS A 187 5.50 17.98 9.66
N ALA A 188 6.17 18.66 8.74
CA ALA A 188 7.52 19.16 8.88
C ALA A 188 7.71 20.45 8.07
N ALA A 189 8.81 21.14 8.31
CA ALA A 189 9.29 22.22 7.47
C ALA A 189 10.78 22.03 7.17
N ILE A 190 11.15 22.16 5.90
CA ILE A 190 12.54 22.21 5.44
C ILE A 190 12.98 23.65 5.40
N LYS A 191 13.87 24.04 6.31
CA LYS A 191 14.51 25.35 6.34
C LYS A 191 15.74 25.32 5.44
N ILE A 192 15.88 26.35 4.61
CA ILE A 192 16.96 26.52 3.65
C ILE A 192 17.71 27.79 4.02
N THR A 193 19.02 27.68 4.26
CA THR A 193 19.87 28.83 4.60
C THR A 193 20.96 28.99 3.55
N LYS A 194 21.01 30.16 2.91
CA LYS A 194 22.06 30.50 1.94
C LYS A 194 23.30 31.01 2.66
N THR A 195 24.41 30.30 2.56
CA THR A 195 25.70 30.73 3.12
C THR A 195 26.52 31.37 2.01
N ALA A 196 26.84 32.66 2.13
CA ALA A 196 27.77 33.30 1.21
C ALA A 196 29.17 32.69 1.39
N GLN A 197 29.81 32.24 0.29
CA GLN A 197 31.22 31.90 0.34
C GLN A 197 32.02 33.20 0.49
N SER A 198 32.57 33.47 1.68
CA SER A 198 33.50 34.57 1.89
C SER A 198 34.88 34.16 1.39
N ILE A 199 35.34 34.73 0.28
CA ILE A 199 36.76 34.72 -0.06
C ILE A 199 37.42 35.87 0.72
N PRO A 200 38.53 35.64 1.46
CA PRO A 200 39.31 36.73 2.03
C PRO A 200 39.75 37.68 0.92
N PRO A 201 39.66 39.01 1.08
CA PRO A 201 39.99 39.94 0.01
C PRO A 201 41.47 39.80 -0.36
N SER A 202 41.76 39.09 -1.44
CA SER A 202 43.04 39.19 -2.15
C SER A 202 42.90 40.25 -3.23
N THR A 203 43.89 41.12 -3.28
CA THR A 203 43.94 42.34 -4.06
C THR A 203 43.79 42.10 -5.56
N SER A 204 42.99 42.95 -6.21
CA SER A 204 43.01 43.26 -7.66
C SER A 204 42.42 42.28 -8.68
N SER A 205 41.30 41.61 -8.40
CA SER A 205 40.49 40.97 -9.45
C SER A 205 39.00 41.18 -9.21
N PRO A 206 38.18 41.34 -10.27
CA PRO A 206 36.75 41.60 -10.12
C PRO A 206 36.10 40.46 -9.32
N GLU A 207 35.30 40.81 -8.31
CA GLU A 207 34.55 39.89 -7.46
C GLU A 207 33.82 38.83 -8.31
N LYS A 208 34.38 37.62 -8.39
CA LYS A 208 33.58 36.46 -8.76
C LYS A 208 32.64 36.21 -7.60
N LYS A 209 31.38 36.61 -7.73
CA LYS A 209 30.30 36.13 -6.84
C LYS A 209 30.20 34.62 -7.01
N PHE A 210 30.77 33.86 -6.09
CA PHE A 210 30.53 32.44 -6.02
C PHE A 210 29.09 32.23 -5.52
N PRO A 211 28.30 31.34 -6.15
CA PRO A 211 26.97 31.02 -5.65
C PRO A 211 27.11 30.50 -4.21
N GLY A 212 26.30 31.06 -3.30
CA GLY A 212 26.28 30.63 -1.91
C GLY A 212 25.92 29.14 -1.81
N VAL A 213 26.45 28.47 -0.79
CA VAL A 213 26.12 27.07 -0.50
C VAL A 213 24.85 27.04 0.34
N ASP A 214 23.84 26.31 -0.11
CA ASP A 214 22.63 26.06 0.66
C ASP A 214 22.89 25.04 1.76
N THR A 215 22.41 25.32 2.96
CA THR A 215 22.32 24.35 4.05
C THR A 215 20.87 24.09 4.39
N TYR A 216 20.57 22.85 4.78
CA TYR A 216 19.22 22.38 5.02
C TYR A 216 19.05 21.93 6.47
N ALA A 217 17.86 22.19 7.03
CA ALA A 217 17.45 21.67 8.32
C ALA A 217 15.97 21.30 8.29
N VAL A 218 15.58 20.27 9.05
CA VAL A 218 14.17 19.88 9.22
C VAL A 218 13.67 20.32 10.59
N THR A 219 12.47 20.87 10.63
CA THR A 219 11.72 21.14 11.88
C THR A 219 10.44 20.33 11.86
N TRP A 220 10.23 19.50 12.87
CA TRP A 220 9.04 18.65 12.98
C TRP A 220 7.85 19.45 13.52
N GLY A 221 6.69 19.27 12.88
CA GLY A 221 5.42 19.89 13.24
C GLY A 221 4.46 18.91 13.92
N ALA A 222 3.17 19.27 13.90
CA ALA A 222 2.12 18.46 14.49
C ALA A 222 1.90 17.13 13.73
N LYS A 223 1.49 16.11 14.49
CA LYS A 223 1.03 14.81 13.98
C LYS A 223 -0.48 14.72 14.14
N TYR A 224 -1.18 14.37 13.08
CA TYR A 224 -2.64 14.22 13.10
C TYR A 224 -3.04 12.78 12.83
N LYS A 225 -3.92 12.23 13.68
CA LYS A 225 -4.56 10.93 13.46
C LYS A 225 -5.80 11.13 12.58
N PHE A 226 -5.99 10.25 11.61
CA PHE A 226 -7.21 10.15 10.82
C PHE A 226 -7.58 8.68 10.60
N SER A 227 -8.76 8.42 10.03
CA SER A 227 -9.25 7.07 9.84
C SER A 227 -10.16 6.90 8.63
N THR A 228 -10.35 5.64 8.24
CA THR A 228 -11.33 5.18 7.25
C THR A 228 -11.97 3.87 7.73
N ALA A 229 -13.15 3.55 7.20
CA ALA A 229 -13.78 2.23 7.36
C ALA A 229 -13.57 1.32 6.14
N MET A 230 -13.03 1.87 5.04
CA MET A 230 -12.70 1.10 3.84
C MET A 230 -11.59 0.10 4.16
N ASN A 231 -11.76 -1.13 3.71
CA ASN A 231 -10.82 -2.22 3.94
C ASN A 231 -11.08 -3.37 2.97
N GLU A 232 -10.06 -4.19 2.79
CA GLU A 232 -10.10 -5.45 2.08
C GLU A 232 -9.65 -6.54 3.06
N ALA A 233 -10.50 -7.55 3.26
CA ALA A 233 -10.24 -8.66 4.18
C ALA A 233 -9.80 -8.23 5.59
N GLY A 234 -10.34 -7.12 6.12
CA GLY A 234 -10.02 -6.63 7.45
C GLY A 234 -8.68 -5.92 7.57
N ARG A 235 -8.07 -5.49 6.46
CA ARG A 235 -6.90 -4.60 6.38
C ARG A 235 -7.22 -3.37 5.53
N GLY A 236 -6.66 -2.23 5.88
CA GLY A 236 -6.83 -0.99 5.12
C GLY A 236 -6.18 0.18 5.82
N CYS A 237 -6.14 1.32 5.14
CA CYS A 237 -5.40 2.50 5.60
C CYS A 237 -3.88 2.23 5.79
N GLU A 238 -3.32 1.32 5.00
CA GLU A 238 -1.89 1.06 4.92
C GLU A 238 -1.35 1.88 3.75
N LEU A 239 -0.90 3.10 4.08
CA LEU A 239 -0.76 4.19 3.11
C LEU A 239 0.69 4.37 2.65
N SER A 240 0.94 4.09 1.37
CA SER A 240 2.31 3.84 0.88
C SER A 240 2.86 4.90 -0.09
N GLU A 241 2.18 6.03 -0.32
CA GLU A 241 2.76 7.20 -1.04
C GLU A 241 1.88 8.47 -0.85
N LEU A 242 2.46 9.65 -1.13
CA LEU A 242 1.81 10.93 -1.32
C LEU A 242 2.19 11.60 -2.66
N VAL A 243 1.20 11.95 -3.48
CA VAL A 243 1.46 12.63 -4.76
C VAL A 243 0.44 13.73 -5.04
N TRP A 244 0.91 14.84 -5.63
CA TRP A 244 0.02 15.87 -6.16
C TRP A 244 -0.41 15.52 -7.58
N PHE A 245 -1.72 15.39 -7.80
CA PHE A 245 -2.29 15.18 -9.13
C PHE A 245 -3.62 15.91 -9.26
N ASP A 246 -3.77 16.66 -10.36
CA ASP A 246 -4.97 17.46 -10.64
C ASP A 246 -5.47 18.27 -9.43
N HIS A 247 -4.54 19.01 -8.80
CA HIS A 247 -4.76 19.85 -7.62
C HIS A 247 -5.28 19.13 -6.38
N LYS A 248 -5.11 17.81 -6.30
CA LYS A 248 -5.45 16.98 -5.15
C LYS A 248 -4.17 16.35 -4.61
N LEU A 249 -4.02 16.36 -3.29
CA LEU A 249 -3.01 15.56 -2.62
C LEU A 249 -3.58 14.15 -2.44
N LEU A 250 -2.99 13.18 -3.13
CA LEU A 250 -3.47 11.81 -3.17
C LEU A 250 -2.57 10.90 -2.33
N THR A 251 -3.16 9.84 -1.79
CA THR A 251 -2.49 8.74 -1.10
C THR A 251 -3.17 7.42 -1.46
N PHE A 252 -2.49 6.30 -1.23
CA PHE A 252 -2.86 5.00 -1.79
C PHE A 252 -2.82 3.95 -0.71
N ASP A 253 -3.89 3.18 -0.56
CA ASP A 253 -3.94 2.04 0.36
C ASP A 253 -3.49 0.77 -0.37
N ASP A 254 -2.35 0.21 0.03
CA ASP A 254 -1.69 -0.93 -0.62
C ASP A 254 -2.48 -2.25 -0.44
N ARG A 255 -3.52 -2.22 0.39
CA ARG A 255 -4.40 -3.37 0.64
C ARG A 255 -5.59 -3.39 -0.27
N THR A 256 -6.28 -2.26 -0.34
CA THR A 256 -7.57 -2.14 -1.05
C THR A 256 -7.40 -1.68 -2.49
N GLY A 257 -6.23 -1.16 -2.86
CA GLY A 257 -6.01 -0.47 -4.13
C GLY A 257 -6.73 0.88 -4.22
N ILE A 258 -7.34 1.36 -3.14
CA ILE A 258 -8.07 2.64 -3.14
C ILE A 258 -7.09 3.80 -3.12
N MET A 259 -7.29 4.70 -4.07
CA MET A 259 -6.69 6.02 -4.10
C MET A 259 -7.60 7.00 -3.36
N PHE A 260 -7.07 7.62 -2.30
CA PHE A 260 -7.75 8.63 -1.50
C PHE A 260 -7.19 10.02 -1.81
N GLU A 261 -8.05 11.03 -1.79
CA GLU A 261 -7.61 12.41 -1.60
C GLU A 261 -7.53 12.72 -0.11
N ILE A 262 -6.43 13.32 0.32
CA ILE A 262 -6.27 13.88 1.65
C ILE A 262 -6.81 15.32 1.65
N LYS A 263 -7.76 15.60 2.54
CA LYS A 263 -8.22 16.97 2.86
C LYS A 263 -7.78 17.36 4.26
N GLY A 264 -7.64 18.68 4.52
CA GLY A 264 -7.24 19.20 5.84
C GLY A 264 -5.75 19.02 6.16
N PHE A 265 -4.90 18.69 5.18
CA PHE A 265 -3.45 18.52 5.36
C PHE A 265 -2.67 19.83 5.59
N ASP A 266 -3.31 20.99 5.54
CA ASP A 266 -2.67 22.32 5.68
C ASP A 266 -2.58 22.80 7.14
N GLY A 267 -2.68 21.88 8.10
CA GLY A 267 -2.65 22.18 9.53
C GLY A 267 -3.99 22.59 10.14
N ARG A 268 -5.07 22.63 9.35
CA ARG A 268 -6.43 22.69 9.90
C ARG A 268 -6.74 21.34 10.55
N LYS A 269 -7.38 21.36 11.73
CA LYS A 269 -7.86 20.12 12.37
C LYS A 269 -8.78 19.36 11.40
N ASP A 270 -8.91 18.05 11.60
CA ASP A 270 -9.79 17.13 10.85
C ASP A 270 -9.26 16.71 9.46
N VAL A 271 -8.10 16.04 9.45
CA VAL A 271 -7.61 15.35 8.24
C VAL A 271 -8.62 14.28 7.82
N GLN A 272 -9.01 14.28 6.55
CA GLN A 272 -10.01 13.35 5.99
C GLN A 272 -9.45 12.65 4.75
N LEU A 273 -9.78 11.35 4.63
CA LEU A 273 -9.57 10.56 3.43
C LEU A 273 -10.86 10.51 2.61
N ILE A 274 -10.81 11.00 1.37
CA ILE A 274 -11.94 10.96 0.44
C ILE A 274 -11.62 9.96 -0.67
N PRO A 275 -12.30 8.79 -0.75
CA PRO A 275 -12.07 7.84 -1.84
C PRO A 275 -12.31 8.49 -3.20
N ARG A 276 -11.39 8.28 -4.14
CA ARG A 276 -11.49 8.82 -5.51
C ARG A 276 -11.63 7.72 -6.54
N SER A 277 -10.77 6.71 -6.48
CA SER A 277 -10.76 5.57 -7.41
C SER A 277 -10.28 4.33 -6.69
N ILE A 278 -10.55 3.17 -7.26
CA ILE A 278 -9.97 1.88 -6.88
C ILE A 278 -9.20 1.34 -8.07
N VAL A 279 -8.00 0.83 -7.84
CA VAL A 279 -7.10 0.29 -8.85
C VAL A 279 -6.85 -1.18 -8.53
N MET A 280 -7.02 -2.07 -9.51
CA MET A 280 -6.88 -3.52 -9.32
C MET A 280 -5.48 -3.98 -9.75
N GLU A 281 -4.97 -5.08 -9.18
CA GLU A 281 -3.66 -5.63 -9.58
C GLU A 281 -3.62 -6.07 -11.06
N ARG A 282 -2.39 -6.25 -11.56
CA ARG A 282 -2.08 -6.83 -12.88
C ARG A 282 -2.61 -5.97 -14.03
N ASP A 283 -3.32 -6.58 -14.97
CA ASP A 283 -3.95 -5.97 -16.14
C ASP A 283 -5.26 -5.23 -15.81
N GLY A 284 -5.64 -5.15 -14.53
CA GLY A 284 -6.86 -4.51 -14.05
C GLY A 284 -8.07 -5.44 -13.99
N LEU A 285 -7.95 -6.71 -14.37
CA LEU A 285 -9.04 -7.71 -14.33
C LEU A 285 -9.02 -8.59 -13.05
N SER A 286 -8.14 -8.27 -12.10
CA SER A 286 -8.05 -8.94 -10.80
C SER A 286 -9.19 -8.53 -9.86
N SER A 287 -9.61 -9.42 -8.97
CA SER A 287 -10.51 -9.11 -7.86
C SER A 287 -9.81 -8.51 -6.63
N LYS A 288 -8.47 -8.43 -6.65
CA LYS A 288 -7.63 -7.90 -5.57
C LYS A 288 -7.11 -6.51 -5.89
N GLY A 289 -7.21 -5.60 -4.92
CA GLY A 289 -6.71 -4.23 -5.05
C GLY A 289 -5.20 -4.18 -5.25
N GLN A 290 -4.73 -3.21 -6.04
CA GLN A 290 -3.32 -3.01 -6.31
C GLN A 290 -2.53 -2.69 -5.03
N LYS A 291 -1.46 -3.46 -4.78
CA LYS A 291 -0.41 -3.09 -3.82
C LYS A 291 0.37 -1.89 -4.36
N HIS A 292 -0.09 -0.68 -4.04
CA HIS A 292 0.54 0.58 -4.42
C HIS A 292 1.74 0.86 -3.54
N GLU A 293 2.87 1.16 -4.15
CA GLU A 293 4.14 1.38 -3.44
C GLU A 293 4.82 2.69 -3.81
N TRP A 294 4.47 3.23 -4.98
CA TRP A 294 4.98 4.49 -5.45
C TRP A 294 4.00 5.10 -6.45
N ALA A 295 4.05 6.41 -6.59
CA ALA A 295 3.26 7.14 -7.55
C ALA A 295 3.97 8.43 -7.96
N THR A 296 3.89 8.78 -9.24
CA THR A 296 4.45 10.02 -9.79
C THR A 296 3.61 10.55 -10.94
N VAL A 297 3.91 11.75 -11.43
CA VAL A 297 3.18 12.37 -12.52
C VAL A 297 4.10 12.62 -13.70
N LYS A 298 3.81 11.93 -14.81
CA LYS A 298 4.51 12.08 -16.09
C LYS A 298 3.53 12.58 -17.14
N ASP A 299 3.92 13.64 -17.85
CA ASP A 299 3.16 14.19 -19.01
C ASP A 299 1.67 14.47 -18.75
N GLY A 300 1.31 14.73 -17.49
CA GLY A 300 -0.06 15.03 -17.10
C GLY A 300 -0.91 13.83 -16.71
N GLU A 301 -0.35 12.63 -16.70
CA GLU A 301 -0.95 11.39 -16.21
C GLU A 301 -0.34 10.98 -14.88
N LEU A 302 -1.13 10.30 -14.04
CA LEU A 302 -0.69 9.74 -12.76
C LEU A 302 -0.25 8.29 -12.98
N TYR A 303 1.02 8.01 -12.73
CA TYR A 303 1.61 6.67 -12.78
C TYR A 303 1.66 6.11 -11.36
N MET A 304 1.23 4.86 -11.18
CA MET A 304 1.15 4.18 -9.89
C MET A 304 1.68 2.75 -10.06
N GLY A 305 2.66 2.36 -9.26
CA GLY A 305 3.23 1.01 -9.35
C GLY A 305 3.29 0.27 -8.04
N SER A 306 3.60 -1.02 -8.15
CA SER A 306 3.87 -1.92 -7.04
C SER A 306 5.38 -2.11 -6.82
N ILE A 307 5.76 -3.11 -6.03
CA ILE A 307 7.15 -3.33 -5.60
C ILE A 307 8.14 -3.64 -6.73
N GLY A 308 7.67 -3.96 -7.95
CA GLY A 308 8.49 -4.08 -9.15
C GLY A 308 9.33 -5.36 -9.27
N LYS A 309 9.06 -6.37 -8.44
CA LYS A 309 9.68 -7.71 -8.54
C LYS A 309 8.64 -8.81 -8.70
N GLU A 310 9.10 -10.01 -9.02
CA GLU A 310 8.24 -11.19 -9.07
C GLU A 310 7.58 -11.45 -7.70
N PHE A 311 6.32 -11.90 -7.75
CA PHE A 311 5.65 -12.47 -6.57
C PHE A 311 6.25 -13.83 -6.29
N THR A 312 6.75 -14.03 -5.09
CA THR A 312 7.42 -15.25 -4.65
C THR A 312 6.75 -15.83 -3.42
N ASP A 313 6.85 -17.15 -3.24
CA ASP A 313 6.59 -17.74 -1.92
C ASP A 313 7.70 -17.38 -0.91
N SER A 314 7.56 -17.81 0.35
CA SER A 314 8.55 -17.56 1.41
C SER A 314 9.90 -18.27 1.19
N LYS A 315 9.99 -19.15 0.19
CA LYS A 315 11.21 -19.85 -0.20
C LYS A 315 11.86 -19.24 -1.45
N GLY A 316 11.30 -18.16 -1.98
CA GLY A 316 11.81 -17.47 -3.17
C GLY A 316 11.36 -18.07 -4.50
N ASN A 317 10.43 -19.04 -4.52
CA ASN A 317 9.91 -19.59 -5.77
C ASN A 317 8.95 -18.58 -6.43
N ILE A 318 9.12 -18.31 -7.73
CA ILE A 318 8.26 -17.39 -8.48
C ILE A 318 6.86 -17.98 -8.65
N LEU A 319 5.85 -17.24 -8.20
CA LEU A 319 4.43 -17.53 -8.34
C LEU A 319 3.75 -16.67 -9.41
N GLY A 320 4.37 -15.57 -9.83
CA GLY A 320 3.89 -14.71 -10.92
C GLY A 320 4.57 -13.35 -10.96
N ASN A 321 4.14 -12.48 -11.89
CA ASN A 321 4.72 -11.16 -12.14
C ASN A 321 3.77 -9.99 -11.78
N GLY A 322 2.72 -10.23 -11.00
CA GLY A 322 1.66 -9.23 -10.80
C GLY A 322 2.11 -7.89 -10.21
N PHE A 323 3.19 -7.87 -9.41
CA PHE A 323 3.76 -6.64 -8.85
C PHE A 323 4.68 -5.88 -9.81
N GLN A 324 4.87 -6.39 -11.03
CA GLN A 324 5.62 -5.71 -12.09
C GLN A 324 4.72 -4.94 -13.05
N TRP A 325 3.41 -4.94 -12.82
CA TRP A 325 2.46 -4.10 -13.53
C TRP A 325 2.37 -2.72 -12.88
N ILE A 326 2.08 -1.71 -13.70
CA ILE A 326 1.72 -0.38 -13.24
C ILE A 326 0.34 0.01 -13.75
N ALA A 327 -0.29 0.93 -13.05
CA ALA A 327 -1.52 1.58 -13.47
C ALA A 327 -1.24 3.04 -13.82
N ILE A 328 -1.88 3.53 -14.88
CA ILE A 328 -1.74 4.90 -15.35
C ILE A 328 -3.12 5.52 -15.50
N MET A 329 -3.31 6.64 -14.82
CA MET A 329 -4.57 7.37 -14.78
C MET A 329 -4.47 8.69 -15.56
N GLU A 330 -5.35 8.82 -16.54
CA GLU A 330 -5.59 10.06 -17.29
C GLU A 330 -6.32 11.10 -16.42
N LYS A 331 -6.28 12.37 -16.83
CA LYS A 331 -6.98 13.46 -16.11
C LYS A 331 -8.50 13.28 -16.04
N ASN A 332 -9.10 12.54 -16.97
CA ASN A 332 -10.53 12.24 -16.96
C ASN A 332 -10.89 11.10 -15.97
N GLY A 333 -9.91 10.46 -15.34
CA GLY A 333 -10.07 9.35 -14.41
C GLY A 333 -10.03 7.96 -15.05
N ASN A 334 -9.84 7.85 -16.36
CA ASN A 334 -9.62 6.56 -17.02
C ASN A 334 -8.31 5.94 -16.54
N ILE A 335 -8.34 4.65 -16.24
CA ILE A 335 -7.17 3.89 -15.81
C ILE A 335 -6.87 2.83 -16.85
N ARG A 336 -5.60 2.73 -17.23
CA ARG A 336 -5.03 1.66 -18.04
C ARG A 336 -3.87 1.02 -17.29
N HIS A 337 -3.57 -0.23 -17.63
CA HIS A 337 -2.51 -1.01 -17.00
C HIS A 337 -1.41 -1.32 -18.02
N GLU A 338 -0.16 -1.24 -17.59
CA GLU A 338 1.00 -1.59 -18.40
C GLU A 338 1.88 -2.62 -17.70
N ASP A 339 2.34 -3.61 -18.46
CA ASP A 339 3.35 -4.56 -18.01
C ASP A 339 4.72 -3.88 -18.05
N TRP A 340 5.34 -3.70 -16.89
CA TRP A 340 6.66 -3.12 -16.74
C TRP A 340 7.74 -4.16 -16.40
N THR A 341 7.47 -5.47 -16.53
CA THR A 341 8.44 -6.55 -16.25
C THR A 341 9.78 -6.27 -16.94
N GLY A 342 9.80 -5.95 -18.23
CA GLY A 342 11.03 -5.66 -18.97
C GLY A 342 11.79 -4.43 -18.46
N ASN A 343 11.09 -3.38 -18.02
CA ASN A 343 11.71 -2.18 -17.48
C ASN A 343 12.37 -2.48 -16.13
N TYR A 344 11.70 -3.22 -15.25
CA TYR A 344 12.26 -3.64 -13.97
C TYR A 344 13.45 -4.59 -14.14
N GLU A 345 13.45 -5.46 -15.15
CA GLU A 345 14.59 -6.31 -15.48
C GLU A 345 15.82 -5.51 -15.90
N LEU A 346 15.64 -4.47 -16.74
CA LEU A 346 16.73 -3.57 -17.13
C LEU A 346 17.33 -2.85 -15.92
N ILE A 347 16.49 -2.34 -15.02
CA ILE A 347 16.94 -1.70 -13.78
C ILE A 347 17.70 -2.69 -12.89
N ARG A 348 17.14 -3.88 -12.69
CA ARG A 348 17.74 -4.96 -11.90
C ARG A 348 19.11 -5.35 -12.43
N LYS A 349 19.25 -5.46 -13.75
CA LYS A 349 20.53 -5.73 -14.43
C LYS A 349 21.54 -4.60 -14.24
N ALA A 350 21.12 -3.34 -14.39
CA ALA A 350 22.00 -2.19 -14.18
C ALA A 350 22.52 -2.10 -12.74
N LEU A 351 21.73 -2.54 -11.76
CA LEU A 351 22.12 -2.64 -10.36
C LEU A 351 23.00 -3.85 -10.02
N GLY A 352 23.23 -4.77 -10.97
CA GLY A 352 23.98 -6.01 -10.74
C GLY A 352 23.23 -7.03 -9.90
N SER A 353 21.90 -6.95 -9.86
CA SER A 353 21.01 -7.75 -9.02
C SER A 353 20.16 -8.73 -9.83
N GLU A 354 20.66 -9.24 -10.96
CA GLU A 354 19.94 -10.22 -11.79
C GLU A 354 19.51 -11.45 -10.98
N TYR A 355 18.43 -12.12 -11.43
CA TYR A 355 17.86 -13.29 -10.74
C TYR A 355 18.95 -14.35 -10.42
N PRO A 356 19.01 -14.89 -9.19
CA PRO A 356 18.01 -14.83 -8.12
C PRO A 356 18.01 -13.55 -7.28
N GLY A 357 18.91 -12.59 -7.55
CA GLY A 357 18.86 -11.26 -6.98
C GLY A 357 17.56 -10.52 -7.31
N TYR A 358 17.29 -9.47 -6.55
CA TYR A 358 16.05 -8.72 -6.66
C TYR A 358 16.22 -7.26 -6.22
N VAL A 359 15.25 -6.44 -6.63
CA VAL A 359 15.15 -5.03 -6.31
C VAL A 359 13.71 -4.74 -5.90
N VAL A 360 13.52 -3.98 -4.82
CA VAL A 360 12.19 -3.52 -4.38
C VAL A 360 12.10 -2.01 -4.60
N HIS A 361 11.02 -1.57 -5.24
CA HIS A 361 10.78 -0.18 -5.60
C HIS A 361 9.60 0.39 -4.80
N GLU A 362 9.87 1.40 -3.97
CA GLU A 362 8.84 2.17 -3.24
C GLU A 362 9.04 3.68 -3.40
N ALA A 363 10.05 4.11 -4.16
CA ALA A 363 10.37 5.52 -4.29
C ALA A 363 10.80 5.79 -5.73
N VAL A 364 9.86 6.31 -6.52
CA VAL A 364 9.98 6.52 -7.97
C VAL A 364 9.40 7.88 -8.34
N GLU A 365 10.17 8.70 -9.05
CA GLU A 365 9.70 9.98 -9.58
C GLU A 365 10.09 10.17 -11.04
N TRP A 366 9.22 10.82 -11.80
CA TRP A 366 9.51 11.33 -13.11
C TRP A 366 9.95 12.80 -13.04
N SER A 367 11.13 13.12 -13.57
CA SER A 367 11.56 14.51 -13.75
C SER A 367 11.16 15.02 -15.12
N ASN A 368 10.29 16.03 -15.14
CA ASN A 368 9.96 16.75 -16.38
C ASN A 368 11.14 17.60 -16.87
N VAL A 369 12.01 18.07 -15.96
CA VAL A 369 13.19 18.87 -16.28
C VAL A 369 14.23 18.03 -17.02
N HIS A 370 14.52 16.83 -16.50
CA HIS A 370 15.55 15.96 -17.06
C HIS A 370 15.02 14.99 -18.12
N ARG A 371 13.69 14.84 -18.25
CA ARG A 371 13.02 13.80 -19.07
C ARG A 371 13.52 12.40 -18.73
N ARG A 372 13.60 12.11 -17.44
CA ARG A 372 14.15 10.85 -16.91
C ARG A 372 13.37 10.34 -15.72
N TRP A 373 13.40 9.02 -15.57
CA TRP A 373 12.96 8.33 -14.36
C TRP A 373 14.08 8.37 -13.33
N PHE A 374 13.71 8.66 -12.09
CA PHE A 374 14.58 8.57 -10.93
C PHE A 374 13.97 7.56 -9.97
N LEU A 375 14.75 6.58 -9.56
CA LEU A 375 14.32 5.56 -8.61
C LEU A 375 15.32 5.49 -7.47
N LEU A 376 14.81 5.41 -6.25
CA LEU A 376 15.58 5.10 -5.06
C LEU A 376 15.08 3.76 -4.54
N PRO A 377 15.67 2.62 -4.95
CA PRO A 377 15.17 1.32 -4.51
C PRO A 377 15.14 1.22 -2.99
N ARG A 378 14.09 0.63 -2.43
CA ARG A 378 14.05 0.28 -1.01
C ARG A 378 15.10 -0.78 -0.71
N ARG A 379 15.10 -1.83 -1.54
CA ARG A 379 15.96 -3.00 -1.39
C ARG A 379 16.74 -3.29 -2.66
N VAL A 380 17.99 -3.72 -2.50
CA VAL A 380 18.84 -4.24 -3.58
C VAL A 380 19.60 -5.44 -3.04
N SER A 381 19.42 -6.60 -3.65
CA SER A 381 20.07 -7.86 -3.26
C SER A 381 20.62 -8.59 -4.48
N THR A 382 21.80 -9.19 -4.35
CA THR A 382 22.34 -10.16 -5.31
C THR A 382 21.96 -11.59 -4.97
N GLU A 383 21.33 -11.81 -3.82
CA GLU A 383 20.90 -13.09 -3.30
C GLU A 383 19.38 -13.26 -3.44
N ALA A 384 18.92 -14.51 -3.38
CA ALA A 384 17.51 -14.86 -3.43
C ALA A 384 16.70 -14.18 -2.31
N TYR A 385 15.44 -13.84 -2.61
CA TYR A 385 14.53 -13.27 -1.63
C TYR A 385 14.22 -14.25 -0.49
N THR A 386 14.39 -13.78 0.75
CA THR A 386 13.81 -14.38 1.95
C THR A 386 13.28 -13.25 2.84
N GLU A 387 12.14 -13.47 3.50
CA GLU A 387 11.46 -12.44 4.30
C GLU A 387 12.36 -11.88 5.41
N GLY A 388 13.08 -12.75 6.14
CA GLY A 388 13.94 -12.32 7.25
C GLY A 388 15.24 -11.62 6.81
N GLU A 389 15.79 -11.94 5.64
CA GLU A 389 17.01 -11.29 5.17
C GLU A 389 16.72 -9.96 4.48
N ASP A 390 15.53 -9.82 3.87
CA ASP A 390 15.10 -8.60 3.17
C ASP A 390 15.15 -7.36 4.06
N GLU A 391 14.84 -7.51 5.35
CA GLU A 391 14.92 -6.44 6.35
C GLU A 391 16.28 -5.71 6.32
N LEU A 392 17.35 -6.45 6.00
CA LEU A 392 18.73 -5.96 5.94
C LEU A 392 19.25 -5.72 4.51
N ARG A 393 18.38 -5.77 3.49
CA ARG A 393 18.74 -5.51 2.08
C ARG A 393 18.49 -4.06 1.65
N GLY A 394 18.48 -3.12 2.60
CA GLY A 394 18.37 -1.68 2.34
C GLY A 394 19.36 -1.18 1.28
N SER A 395 19.07 -0.03 0.68
CA SER A 395 19.84 0.50 -0.44
C SER A 395 20.34 1.92 -0.19
N ASN A 396 21.43 2.26 -0.87
CA ASN A 396 21.94 3.61 -0.99
C ASN A 396 22.20 3.98 -2.47
N LYS A 397 21.48 3.35 -3.40
CA LYS A 397 21.61 3.59 -4.84
C LYS A 397 20.48 4.50 -5.34
N MET A 398 20.80 5.31 -6.32
CA MET A 398 19.86 6.04 -7.17
C MET A 398 20.01 5.56 -8.59
N VAL A 399 18.90 5.20 -9.21
CA VAL A 399 18.80 4.82 -10.61
C VAL A 399 18.29 6.03 -11.37
N ILE A 400 19.01 6.45 -12.41
CA ILE A 400 18.58 7.49 -13.34
C ILE A 400 18.42 6.84 -14.71
N ALA A 401 17.19 6.72 -15.21
CA ALA A 401 16.90 6.05 -16.46
C ALA A 401 16.29 7.00 -17.51
N SER A 402 16.64 6.81 -18.78
CA SER A 402 15.93 7.43 -19.90
C SER A 402 14.46 7.01 -19.91
N GLU A 403 13.63 7.79 -20.60
CA GLU A 403 12.19 7.55 -20.70
C GLU A 403 11.82 6.12 -21.13
N ASP A 404 12.63 5.55 -22.02
CA ASP A 404 12.49 4.21 -22.60
C ASP A 404 13.40 3.15 -21.94
N PHE A 405 14.07 3.50 -20.84
CA PHE A 405 15.03 2.65 -20.11
C PHE A 405 16.23 2.14 -20.95
N SER A 406 16.46 2.68 -22.15
CA SER A 406 17.61 2.32 -23.00
C SER A 406 18.97 2.79 -22.43
N SER A 407 18.95 3.78 -21.55
CA SER A 407 20.11 4.29 -20.82
C SER A 407 19.80 4.33 -19.33
N ILE A 408 20.63 3.67 -18.52
CA ILE A 408 20.49 3.62 -17.07
C ILE A 408 21.84 3.95 -16.43
N GLU A 409 21.83 4.94 -15.53
CA GLU A 409 22.95 5.36 -14.71
C GLU A 409 22.67 5.02 -13.24
N ILE A 410 23.69 4.55 -12.53
CA ILE A 410 23.61 4.24 -11.10
C ILE A 410 24.52 5.18 -10.33
N VAL A 411 23.93 5.96 -9.42
CA VAL A 411 24.63 6.86 -8.51
C VAL A 411 24.56 6.30 -7.09
N GLN A 412 25.64 6.42 -6.32
CA GLN A 412 25.64 6.04 -4.91
C GLN A 412 25.42 7.28 -4.03
N ILE A 413 24.47 7.19 -3.09
CA ILE A 413 24.11 8.25 -2.15
C ILE A 413 24.68 7.92 -0.78
N GLY A 414 25.61 8.74 -0.28
CA GLY A 414 26.14 8.60 1.08
C GLY A 414 26.57 7.16 1.44
N VAL A 415 26.32 6.77 2.69
CA VAL A 415 26.70 5.47 3.25
C VAL A 415 25.49 4.53 3.34
N LEU A 416 25.69 3.26 3.00
CA LEU A 416 24.68 2.23 3.14
C LEU A 416 24.39 1.94 4.62
N THR A 417 23.10 1.99 4.98
CA THR A 417 22.59 1.45 6.25
C THR A 417 21.69 0.27 5.91
N PRO A 418 22.12 -0.99 6.15
CA PRO A 418 21.43 -2.17 5.64
C PRO A 418 19.96 -2.30 6.05
N SER A 419 19.59 -1.86 7.24
CA SER A 419 18.21 -1.93 7.76
C SER A 419 17.28 -0.85 7.20
N ARG A 420 17.80 0.17 6.49
CA ARG A 420 17.05 1.34 6.02
C ARG A 420 16.88 1.30 4.52
N GLY A 421 15.63 1.29 4.06
CA GLY A 421 15.28 1.35 2.64
C GLY A 421 14.55 2.65 2.33
N PHE A 422 14.79 3.22 1.14
CA PHE A 422 14.01 4.37 0.66
C PHE A 422 12.55 3.98 0.48
N SER A 423 11.65 4.81 1.01
CA SER A 423 10.20 4.58 0.98
C SER A 423 9.42 5.66 0.24
N SER A 424 10.00 6.84 0.00
CA SER A 424 9.45 7.87 -0.89
C SER A 424 10.47 9.00 -1.09
N PHE A 425 10.36 9.77 -2.17
CA PHE A 425 11.11 11.01 -2.33
C PHE A 425 10.36 12.04 -3.19
N LYS A 426 10.82 13.29 -3.14
CA LYS A 426 10.39 14.36 -4.05
C LYS A 426 11.59 15.26 -4.40
N PHE A 427 11.60 15.79 -5.61
CA PHE A 427 12.53 16.85 -5.99
C PHE A 427 12.22 18.14 -5.23
N LEU A 428 13.25 18.80 -4.72
CA LEU A 428 13.09 20.06 -4.01
C LEU A 428 12.63 21.17 -4.99
N PRO A 429 11.52 21.87 -4.71
CA PRO A 429 10.98 22.88 -5.61
C PRO A 429 12.00 23.98 -5.91
N ARG A 430 12.02 24.44 -7.18
CA ARG A 430 12.90 25.51 -7.66
C ARG A 430 14.39 25.17 -7.51
N THR A 431 14.75 23.93 -7.79
CA THR A 431 16.14 23.46 -7.91
C THR A 431 16.44 22.82 -9.26
N ASP A 432 15.55 22.98 -10.25
CA ASP A 432 15.65 22.30 -11.55
C ASP A 432 15.87 20.78 -11.38
N ASP A 433 15.13 20.20 -10.43
CA ASP A 433 15.21 18.80 -10.03
C ASP A 433 16.64 18.33 -9.68
N SER A 434 17.53 19.22 -9.24
CA SER A 434 18.92 18.89 -8.88
C SER A 434 19.13 18.47 -7.43
N ILE A 435 18.12 18.67 -6.58
CA ILE A 435 18.15 18.35 -5.15
C ILE A 435 16.95 17.46 -4.82
N ILE A 436 17.19 16.38 -4.08
CA ILE A 436 16.18 15.39 -3.68
C ILE A 436 16.00 15.43 -2.16
N MET A 437 14.74 15.44 -1.71
CA MET A 437 14.36 15.11 -0.34
C MET A 437 13.77 13.70 -0.34
N ALA A 438 14.34 12.81 0.46
CA ALA A 438 13.93 11.41 0.52
C ALA A 438 13.61 10.97 1.95
N VAL A 439 12.75 9.97 2.06
CA VAL A 439 12.42 9.26 3.29
C VAL A 439 12.95 7.84 3.17
N LYS A 440 13.54 7.33 4.26
CA LYS A 440 13.81 5.92 4.44
C LYS A 440 12.98 5.39 5.60
N SER A 441 12.38 4.22 5.45
CA SER A 441 11.80 3.48 6.57
C SER A 441 12.71 2.31 6.99
N GLU A 442 12.61 1.96 8.26
CA GLU A 442 13.34 0.87 8.91
C GLU A 442 12.32 -0.01 9.61
N GLU A 443 12.46 -1.32 9.43
CA GLU A 443 11.59 -2.31 10.04
C GLU A 443 12.43 -3.52 10.42
N ILE A 444 12.28 -3.96 11.68
CA ILE A 444 12.91 -5.15 12.22
C ILE A 444 11.82 -5.89 12.99
N GLU A 445 11.18 -6.87 12.33
CA GLU A 445 9.98 -7.55 12.83
C GLU A 445 10.25 -8.26 14.15
N LYS A 446 11.41 -8.93 14.26
CA LYS A 446 11.82 -9.66 15.47
C LYS A 446 11.88 -8.78 16.73
N ASP A 447 12.11 -7.48 16.56
CA ASP A 447 12.26 -6.51 17.64
C ASP A 447 11.00 -5.64 17.82
N ASP A 448 9.94 -5.89 17.04
CA ASP A 448 8.74 -5.05 16.92
C ASP A 448 9.09 -3.56 16.68
N PHE A 449 10.16 -3.33 15.91
CA PHE A 449 10.76 -2.01 15.73
C PHE A 449 10.46 -1.46 14.35
N GLN A 450 9.99 -0.22 14.32
CA GLN A 450 9.75 0.55 13.09
C GLN A 450 10.19 2.00 13.29
N ASN A 451 10.78 2.59 12.25
CA ASN A 451 11.20 3.99 12.28
C ASN A 451 11.28 4.58 10.87
N SER A 452 11.45 5.90 10.80
CA SER A 452 11.71 6.58 9.53
C SER A 452 12.71 7.72 9.67
N TYR A 453 13.35 8.06 8.56
CA TYR A 453 14.41 9.06 8.49
C TYR A 453 14.22 9.93 7.25
N LEU A 454 14.39 11.24 7.38
CA LEU A 454 14.41 12.19 6.27
C LEU A 454 15.85 12.60 5.95
N THR A 455 16.22 12.65 4.68
CA THR A 455 17.53 13.10 4.20
C THR A 455 17.38 13.98 2.95
N ILE A 456 18.37 14.81 2.67
CA ILE A 456 18.44 15.64 1.45
C ILE A 456 19.82 15.45 0.82
N PHE A 457 19.86 15.26 -0.50
CA PHE A 457 21.10 15.09 -1.27
C PHE A 457 20.97 15.66 -2.69
N ASP A 458 22.09 15.88 -3.37
CA ASP A 458 22.12 16.27 -4.78
C ASP A 458 22.15 15.05 -5.74
N LEU A 459 22.02 15.29 -7.04
CA LEU A 459 22.07 14.22 -8.05
C LEU A 459 23.42 13.51 -8.17
N SER A 460 24.49 14.06 -7.59
CA SER A 460 25.80 13.38 -7.52
C SER A 460 25.90 12.45 -6.30
N GLY A 461 24.85 12.38 -5.46
CA GLY A 461 24.84 11.57 -4.25
C GLY A 461 25.47 12.23 -3.03
N ASN A 462 25.80 13.54 -3.10
CA ASN A 462 26.33 14.27 -1.97
C ASN A 462 25.22 14.57 -0.97
N VAL A 463 25.38 14.11 0.27
CA VAL A 463 24.39 14.31 1.34
C VAL A 463 24.49 15.74 1.87
N LEU A 464 23.39 16.49 1.77
CA LEU A 464 23.24 17.88 2.18
C LEU A 464 22.50 18.03 3.52
N LEU A 465 21.65 17.05 3.85
CA LEU A 465 21.07 16.84 5.18
C LEU A 465 21.21 15.36 5.54
N PRO A 466 22.03 15.01 6.56
CA PRO A 466 22.10 13.65 7.06
C PRO A 466 20.74 13.13 7.52
N GLU A 467 20.58 11.80 7.50
CA GLU A 467 19.36 11.12 7.95
C GLU A 467 18.92 11.62 9.33
N THR A 468 17.79 12.31 9.37
CA THR A 468 17.18 12.86 10.59
C THR A 468 15.92 12.07 10.91
N GLN A 469 15.86 11.48 12.11
CA GLN A 469 14.75 10.64 12.52
C GLN A 469 13.42 11.41 12.53
N VAL A 470 12.39 10.82 11.92
CA VAL A 470 11.01 11.29 11.97
C VAL A 470 10.39 10.88 13.33
N PRO A 471 9.73 11.78 14.06
CA PRO A 471 9.20 11.46 15.38
C PRO A 471 8.04 10.44 15.32
N GLY A 472 8.01 9.57 16.33
CA GLY A 472 6.85 8.71 16.62
C GLY A 472 7.01 7.23 16.32
N ASN A 473 8.17 6.77 15.82
CA ASN A 473 8.47 5.35 15.57
C ASN A 473 7.41 4.69 14.67
N HIS A 474 7.18 5.28 13.50
CA HIS A 474 6.30 4.75 12.47
C HIS A 474 7.07 4.62 11.16
N LYS A 475 6.62 3.71 10.29
CA LYS A 475 6.99 3.71 8.87
C LYS A 475 6.23 4.86 8.18
N TYR A 476 6.95 5.83 7.65
CA TYR A 476 6.41 6.86 6.79
C TYR A 476 6.81 6.54 5.36
N GLU A 477 5.82 6.34 4.51
CA GLU A 477 5.99 5.77 3.17
C GLU A 477 5.48 6.69 2.06
N GLY A 478 4.95 7.86 2.42
CA GLY A 478 4.72 8.92 1.44
C GLY A 478 5.22 10.25 1.97
N VAL A 479 5.82 11.05 1.09
CA VAL A 479 6.20 12.44 1.39
C VAL A 479 5.73 13.38 0.30
N ALA A 480 5.14 14.51 0.69
CA ALA A 480 4.78 15.56 -0.24
C ALA A 480 4.95 16.95 0.38
N TYR A 481 5.07 17.95 -0.49
CA TYR A 481 5.00 19.35 -0.06
C TYR A 481 3.56 19.72 0.28
N THR A 482 3.37 20.59 1.26
CA THR A 482 2.03 21.12 1.62
C THR A 482 1.44 22.06 0.57
N TYR A 483 2.19 22.35 -0.49
CA TYR A 483 1.77 23.18 -1.60
C TYR A 483 2.02 22.44 -2.93
N ASP A 484 1.08 22.57 -3.86
CA ASP A 484 1.15 22.01 -5.21
C ASP A 484 2.13 22.82 -6.08
N TRP A 485 3.43 22.54 -5.92
CA TRP A 485 4.48 23.14 -6.74
C TRP A 485 4.48 22.61 -8.19
N VAL A 486 3.87 21.45 -8.44
CA VAL A 486 3.79 20.81 -9.75
C VAL A 486 2.87 21.61 -10.68
N ALA A 487 1.71 22.01 -10.19
CA ALA A 487 0.77 22.86 -10.93
C ALA A 487 1.33 24.24 -11.32
N VAL A 488 2.16 24.83 -10.46
CA VAL A 488 2.72 26.16 -10.68
C VAL A 488 3.73 26.16 -11.84
N ASN A 489 4.49 25.07 -12.01
CA ASN A 489 5.42 24.95 -13.13
C ASN A 489 4.69 24.79 -14.49
N ARG A 490 3.48 24.21 -14.51
CA ARG A 490 2.72 23.97 -15.76
C ARG A 490 2.00 25.18 -16.33
N ARG A 491 1.72 26.22 -15.53
CA ARG A 491 1.06 27.45 -16.02
C ARG A 491 2.02 28.45 -16.69
N ASN A 492 3.29 28.09 -16.74
CA ASN A 492 4.41 28.94 -17.12
C ASN A 492 5.17 28.39 -18.36
N VAL A 493 4.66 27.32 -18.97
CA VAL A 493 5.12 26.77 -20.25
C VAL A 493 4.12 27.11 -21.34
#